data_AF-A0A965Q4H2-F1
#
_entry.id   AF-A0A965Q4H2-F1
#
_cell.length_a   1.000
_cell.length_b   1.000
_cell.length_c   1.000
_cell.angle_alpha   90.00
_cell.angle_beta   90.00
_cell.angle_gamma   90.00
#
_symmetry.space_group_name_H-M   'P 1'
#
loop_
_entity.id
_entity.type
_entity.pdbx_description
1 polymer ?
#
loop_
_entity_poly.entity_id
_entity_poly.type
_entity_poly.pdbx_seq_one_letter_code
_entity_poly.pdbx_strand_id
1 'polypeptide(L)'
;MKRTTDQKVGGSNPSGRAIVSGLQRQTFFTLSYALVYSLGMVSSSARTVDEYLSSLSLERQQTISTIRKLINENLPTGFNEVMNWGMISYEIPLELSGPTYNGQPLMWVALSSQKQYCSLYLTGLYSSQDQLEDFQAKWIARGLKLDMGKSCIRFKGVENLPLDLIAEVIQSKTPKQALDMIEVARGRRSR
;
A
#
# COMPACT_ATOMS: atom_id res chain seq x y z
N MET A 1 -43.41 -56.78 38.53
CA MET A 1 -43.73 -57.61 37.34
C MET A 1 -42.91 -57.06 36.17
N LYS A 2 -41.99 -57.90 35.61
CA LYS A 2 -41.01 -57.67 34.51
C LYS A 2 -39.92 -56.62 34.81
N ARG A 3 -38.66 -56.92 35.19
CA ARG A 3 -37.50 -57.67 34.58
C ARG A 3 -37.09 -57.21 33.17
N THR A 4 -35.94 -56.53 33.10
CA THR A 4 -34.73 -56.79 32.27
C THR A 4 -33.65 -55.74 32.66
N THR A 5 -32.58 -56.08 33.40
CA THR A 5 -31.19 -56.46 32.97
C THR A 5 -30.54 -55.50 31.96
N ASP A 6 -29.25 -55.15 31.97
CA ASP A 6 -28.11 -55.14 32.92
C ASP A 6 -26.93 -54.51 32.12
N GLN A 7 -25.88 -54.04 32.81
CA GLN A 7 -24.48 -53.80 32.35
C GLN A 7 -24.14 -52.59 31.43
N LYS A 8 -23.35 -51.60 31.93
CA LYS A 8 -21.85 -51.47 31.99
C LYS A 8 -21.25 -51.09 30.60
N VAL A 9 -20.36 -50.10 30.37
CA VAL A 9 -19.11 -49.66 31.02
C VAL A 9 -18.70 -48.27 30.45
N GLY A 10 -18.07 -47.41 31.25
CA GLY A 10 -16.85 -46.68 30.85
C GLY A 10 -16.96 -45.22 30.39
N GLY A 11 -16.23 -44.33 31.09
CA GLY A 11 -15.81 -43.03 30.52
C GLY A 11 -15.74 -41.85 31.48
N SER A 12 -14.66 -41.78 32.26
CA SER A 12 -13.97 -40.59 32.82
C SER A 12 -14.65 -39.20 32.81
N ASN A 13 -14.77 -38.65 34.03
CA ASN A 13 -14.77 -37.22 34.41
C ASN A 13 -13.45 -36.51 33.96
N PRO A 14 -13.19 -35.18 34.14
CA PRO A 14 -14.02 -33.98 34.30
C PRO A 14 -13.55 -32.79 33.39
N SER A 15 -14.20 -31.62 33.55
CA SER A 15 -13.59 -30.27 33.63
C SER A 15 -12.57 -29.78 32.59
N GLY A 16 -12.81 -28.58 32.06
CA GLY A 16 -11.70 -27.70 31.68
C GLY A 16 -12.01 -26.81 30.49
N ARG A 17 -12.78 -25.75 30.73
CA ARG A 17 -12.92 -24.62 29.80
C ARG A 17 -11.52 -24.03 29.60
N ALA A 18 -10.86 -24.35 28.49
CA ALA A 18 -9.55 -23.81 28.17
C ALA A 18 -9.71 -22.32 27.85
N ILE A 19 -9.24 -21.50 28.78
CA ILE A 19 -9.07 -20.05 28.65
C ILE A 19 -7.88 -19.87 27.70
N VAL A 20 -8.14 -19.59 26.43
CA VAL A 20 -7.07 -19.35 25.46
C VAL A 20 -6.49 -17.98 25.75
N SER A 21 -5.33 -17.97 26.40
CA SER A 21 -4.59 -16.77 26.80
C SER A 21 -4.08 -15.99 25.59
N GLY A 22 -4.18 -14.67 25.66
CA GLY A 22 -3.88 -13.70 24.59
C GLY A 22 -2.41 -13.56 24.20
N LEU A 23 -1.55 -14.56 24.46
CA LEU A 23 -0.11 -14.52 24.17
C LEU A 23 0.29 -15.28 22.90
N GLN A 24 -0.58 -16.15 22.34
CA GLN A 24 -0.30 -16.87 21.09
C GLN A 24 -0.77 -16.16 19.80
N ARG A 25 -1.45 -15.01 19.91
CA ARG A 25 -1.82 -14.19 18.73
C ARG A 25 -0.70 -13.25 18.27
N GLN A 26 0.35 -13.07 19.05
CA GLN A 26 1.48 -12.18 18.70
C GLN A 26 2.61 -12.89 17.93
N THR A 27 2.73 -14.22 18.02
CA THR A 27 3.78 -14.99 17.33
C THR A 27 3.42 -15.41 15.90
N PHE A 28 2.15 -15.35 15.49
CA PHE A 28 1.76 -15.59 14.10
C PHE A 28 1.87 -14.35 13.20
N PHE A 29 2.07 -13.16 13.77
CA PHE A 29 2.18 -11.91 13.02
C PHE A 29 3.62 -11.56 12.61
N THR A 30 4.63 -12.11 13.30
CA THR A 30 6.04 -11.82 13.01
C THR A 30 6.64 -12.76 11.96
N LEU A 31 6.27 -14.03 11.91
CA LEU A 31 6.79 -14.96 10.89
C LEU A 31 6.18 -14.79 9.49
N SER A 32 4.97 -14.24 9.41
CA SER A 32 4.33 -13.92 8.13
C SER A 32 4.87 -12.63 7.51
N TYR A 33 5.50 -11.74 8.30
CA TYR A 33 6.07 -10.49 7.79
C TYR A 33 7.40 -10.73 7.05
N ALA A 34 8.32 -11.51 7.63
CA ALA A 34 9.64 -11.79 7.04
C ALA A 34 9.57 -12.57 5.71
N LEU A 35 8.57 -13.44 5.53
CA LEU A 35 8.39 -14.23 4.30
C LEU A 35 7.79 -13.42 3.15
N VAL A 36 7.12 -12.29 3.44
CA VAL A 36 6.65 -11.33 2.43
C VAL A 36 7.81 -10.48 1.88
N TYR A 37 8.95 -10.39 2.58
CA TYR A 37 10.10 -9.59 2.12
C TYR A 37 10.97 -10.27 1.06
N SER A 38 10.80 -11.57 0.78
CA SER A 38 11.67 -12.30 -0.16
C SER A 38 11.04 -12.56 -1.55
N LEU A 39 9.77 -12.21 -1.76
CA LEU A 39 9.09 -12.45 -3.03
C LEU A 39 8.41 -11.17 -3.53
N GLY A 40 9.17 -10.34 -4.25
CA GLY A 40 8.64 -9.22 -5.03
C GLY A 40 9.19 -7.82 -4.72
N MET A 41 10.39 -7.71 -4.13
CA MET A 41 11.02 -6.40 -3.93
C MET A 41 11.36 -5.75 -5.28
N VAL A 42 10.99 -4.47 -5.43
CA VAL A 42 11.45 -3.61 -6.51
C VAL A 42 12.99 -3.67 -6.56
N SER A 43 13.54 -3.93 -7.74
CA SER A 43 14.91 -4.45 -7.87
C SER A 43 15.94 -3.45 -8.41
N SER A 44 15.63 -2.15 -8.44
CA SER A 44 16.58 -1.17 -8.98
C SER A 44 17.57 -0.69 -7.92
N SER A 45 18.84 -0.62 -8.30
CA SER A 45 19.93 -0.03 -7.53
C SER A 45 20.24 1.42 -7.92
N ALA A 46 19.46 2.01 -8.84
CA ALA A 46 19.63 3.39 -9.27
C ALA A 46 19.51 4.38 -8.10
N ARG A 47 20.37 5.39 -8.08
CA ARG A 47 20.43 6.41 -7.02
C ARG A 47 19.74 7.70 -7.41
N THR A 48 19.54 7.92 -8.70
CA THR A 48 18.84 9.09 -9.24
C THR A 48 17.71 8.66 -10.17
N VAL A 49 16.75 9.56 -10.36
CA VAL A 49 15.63 9.33 -11.29
C VAL A 49 16.14 9.16 -12.72
N ASP A 50 17.14 9.93 -13.13
CA ASP A 50 17.73 9.84 -14.46
C ASP A 50 18.42 8.49 -14.68
N GLU A 51 19.23 8.03 -13.72
CA GLU A 51 19.81 6.68 -13.75
C GLU A 51 18.73 5.61 -13.84
N TYR A 52 17.65 5.77 -13.07
CA TYR A 52 16.52 4.84 -13.08
C TYR A 52 15.90 4.77 -14.47
N LEU A 53 15.54 5.91 -15.06
CA LEU A 53 14.91 6.00 -16.39
C LEU A 53 15.82 5.45 -17.49
N SER A 54 17.11 5.79 -17.46
CA SER A 54 18.10 5.29 -18.44
C SER A 54 18.37 3.79 -18.33
N SER A 55 18.08 3.18 -17.19
CA SER A 55 18.22 1.71 -17.01
C SER A 55 17.07 0.89 -17.60
N LEU A 56 15.95 1.54 -17.94
CA LEU A 56 14.75 0.86 -18.44
C LEU A 56 14.84 0.61 -19.95
N SER A 57 14.05 -0.35 -20.44
CA SER A 57 13.80 -0.44 -21.88
C SER A 57 13.10 0.83 -22.38
N LEU A 58 13.28 1.18 -23.66
CA LEU A 58 12.71 2.40 -24.25
C LEU A 58 11.20 2.54 -23.98
N GLU A 59 10.45 1.45 -24.15
CA GLU A 59 9.01 1.40 -23.90
C GLU A 59 8.66 1.69 -22.43
N ARG A 60 9.39 1.07 -21.48
CA ARG A 60 9.20 1.29 -20.04
C ARG A 60 9.61 2.70 -19.65
N GLN A 61 10.70 3.22 -20.21
CA GLN A 61 11.16 4.59 -19.99
C GLN A 61 10.08 5.59 -20.43
N GLN A 62 9.48 5.42 -21.61
CA GLN A 62 8.38 6.27 -22.10
C GLN A 62 7.16 6.20 -21.19
N THR A 63 6.75 4.99 -20.80
CA THR A 63 5.61 4.76 -19.90
C THR A 63 5.83 5.45 -18.55
N ILE A 64 6.96 5.20 -17.91
CA ILE A 64 7.31 5.78 -16.61
C ILE A 64 7.47 7.30 -16.72
N SER A 65 8.12 7.82 -17.76
CA SER A 65 8.29 9.26 -17.96
C SER A 65 6.96 9.99 -18.14
N THR A 66 6.00 9.37 -18.82
CA THR A 66 4.66 9.95 -19.01
C THR A 66 3.92 10.08 -17.69
N ILE A 67 3.93 9.04 -16.86
CA ILE A 67 3.29 9.08 -15.54
C ILE A 67 4.05 9.99 -14.58
N ARG A 68 5.39 10.00 -14.62
CA ARG A 68 6.21 10.94 -13.85
C ARG A 68 5.86 12.39 -14.18
N LYS A 69 5.69 12.72 -15.46
CA LYS A 69 5.25 14.04 -15.91
C LYS A 69 3.87 14.39 -15.32
N LEU A 70 2.90 13.48 -15.41
CA LEU A 70 1.58 13.67 -14.81
C LEU A 70 1.68 13.96 -13.30
N ILE A 71 2.54 13.24 -12.58
CA ILE A 71 2.76 13.49 -11.15
C ILE A 71 3.33 14.89 -10.95
N ASN A 72 4.41 15.24 -11.63
CA ASN A 72 5.07 16.54 -11.47
C ASN A 72 4.16 17.75 -11.82
N GLU A 73 3.24 17.60 -12.75
CA GLU A 73 2.30 18.66 -13.14
C GLU A 73 1.15 18.85 -12.14
N ASN A 74 0.81 17.81 -11.36
CA ASN A 74 -0.38 17.81 -10.50
C ASN A 74 -0.05 17.72 -9.00
N LEU A 75 1.16 17.32 -8.65
CA LEU A 75 1.57 17.15 -7.26
C LEU A 75 1.78 18.53 -6.60
N PRO A 76 1.11 18.82 -5.48
CA PRO A 76 1.30 20.10 -4.79
C PRO A 76 2.75 20.29 -4.35
N THR A 77 3.20 21.55 -4.26
CA THR A 77 4.56 21.86 -3.83
C THR A 77 4.85 21.35 -2.41
N GLY A 78 6.10 20.92 -2.17
CA GLY A 78 6.60 20.53 -0.85
C GLY A 78 6.80 19.04 -0.62
N PHE A 79 6.51 18.19 -1.62
CA PHE A 79 7.02 16.82 -1.66
C PHE A 79 8.41 16.79 -2.31
N ASN A 80 9.26 15.88 -1.86
CA ASN A 80 10.57 15.63 -2.47
C ASN A 80 10.49 14.44 -3.42
N GLU A 81 10.95 14.62 -4.66
CA GLU A 81 11.17 13.52 -5.59
C GLU A 81 12.55 12.89 -5.34
N VAL A 82 12.58 11.62 -4.95
CA VAL A 82 13.78 10.87 -4.61
C VAL A 82 13.73 9.45 -5.17
N MET A 83 14.90 8.82 -5.31
CA MET A 83 14.96 7.36 -5.46
C MET A 83 14.98 6.72 -4.08
N ASN A 84 13.95 5.95 -3.77
CA ASN A 84 13.86 5.21 -2.52
C ASN A 84 13.16 3.87 -2.73
N TRP A 85 13.58 2.85 -1.97
CA TRP A 85 13.09 1.47 -2.10
C TRP A 85 13.09 0.93 -3.55
N GLY A 86 14.05 1.39 -4.36
CA GLY A 86 14.20 0.99 -5.77
C GLY A 86 13.22 1.65 -6.75
N MET A 87 12.49 2.69 -6.33
CA MET A 87 11.46 3.36 -7.12
C MET A 87 11.51 4.88 -6.99
N ILE A 88 10.94 5.57 -7.97
CA ILE A 88 10.76 7.02 -7.93
C ILE A 88 9.68 7.28 -6.87
N SER A 89 10.03 8.02 -5.82
CA SER A 89 9.14 8.27 -4.68
C SER A 89 8.98 9.77 -4.46
N TYR A 90 7.76 10.18 -4.16
CA TYR A 90 7.40 11.54 -3.78
C TYR A 90 7.04 11.52 -2.31
N GLU A 91 7.89 12.11 -1.50
CA GLU A 91 7.90 11.92 -0.05
C GLU A 91 7.67 13.23 0.69
N ILE A 92 7.00 13.14 1.84
CA ILE A 92 6.85 14.25 2.77
C ILE A 92 8.17 14.39 3.55
N PRO A 93 8.88 15.52 3.44
CA PRO A 93 10.17 15.70 4.09
C PRO A 93 10.09 15.54 5.61
N LEU A 94 11.17 15.07 6.24
CA LEU A 94 11.25 14.94 7.70
C LEU A 94 11.22 16.29 8.41
N GLU A 95 11.67 17.35 7.73
CA GLU A 95 11.59 18.73 8.20
C GLU A 95 10.13 19.17 8.44
N LEU A 96 9.19 18.61 7.66
CA LEU A 96 7.77 18.89 7.80
C LEU A 96 7.06 17.87 8.71
N SER A 97 7.38 16.59 8.57
CA SER A 97 6.69 15.50 9.26
C SER A 97 7.22 15.20 10.67
N GLY A 98 8.42 15.69 11.00
CA GLY A 98 9.16 15.28 12.19
C GLY A 98 9.59 13.81 12.15
N PRO A 99 10.10 13.27 13.27
CA PRO A 99 10.48 11.87 13.35
C PRO A 99 9.29 10.94 13.10
N THR A 100 9.41 10.07 12.09
CA THR A 100 8.43 9.01 11.80
C THR A 100 8.77 7.73 12.56
N TYR A 101 7.88 6.73 12.52
CA TYR A 101 8.04 5.47 13.27
C TYR A 101 9.33 4.68 12.94
N ASN A 102 9.94 4.91 11.79
CA ASN A 102 11.17 4.28 11.32
C ASN A 102 12.25 5.30 10.93
N GLY A 103 12.04 6.58 11.25
CA GLY A 103 12.99 7.65 10.92
C GLY A 103 13.14 7.94 9.42
N GLN A 104 12.24 7.42 8.58
CA GLN A 104 12.23 7.67 7.13
C GLN A 104 11.09 8.62 6.74
N PRO A 105 11.24 9.44 5.68
CA PRO A 105 10.14 10.24 5.14
C PRO A 105 8.89 9.40 4.81
N LEU A 106 7.72 10.04 4.80
CA LEU A 106 6.47 9.37 4.45
C LEU A 106 6.20 9.48 2.95
N MET A 107 6.17 8.34 2.26
CA MET A 107 5.86 8.26 0.84
C MET A 107 4.38 8.57 0.57
N TRP A 108 4.13 9.52 -0.33
CA TRP A 108 2.78 9.92 -0.75
C TRP A 108 2.39 9.31 -2.09
N VAL A 109 3.28 9.43 -3.08
CA VAL A 109 3.16 8.83 -4.41
C VAL A 109 4.46 8.10 -4.71
N ALA A 110 4.40 6.98 -5.42
CA ALA A 110 5.60 6.37 -5.99
C ALA A 110 5.31 5.68 -7.32
N LEU A 111 6.35 5.52 -8.13
CA LEU A 111 6.26 4.98 -9.47
C LEU A 111 7.41 4.00 -9.69
N SER A 112 7.05 2.77 -10.08
CA SER A 112 8.03 1.70 -10.33
C SER A 112 7.73 0.92 -11.61
N SER A 113 8.78 0.39 -12.22
CA SER A 113 8.76 -0.57 -13.32
C SER A 113 9.19 -1.94 -12.79
N GLN A 114 8.22 -2.80 -12.49
CA GLN A 114 8.44 -4.19 -12.10
C GLN A 114 8.61 -5.08 -13.33
N LYS A 115 9.07 -6.32 -13.12
CA LYS A 115 9.33 -7.28 -14.22
C LYS A 115 8.14 -7.48 -15.17
N GLN A 116 6.91 -7.49 -14.67
CA GLN A 116 5.71 -7.78 -15.47
C GLN A 116 4.79 -6.57 -15.72
N TYR A 117 4.89 -5.53 -14.90
CA TYR A 117 4.00 -4.37 -14.91
C TYR A 117 4.70 -3.14 -14.32
N CYS A 118 4.17 -1.96 -14.58
CA CYS A 118 4.47 -0.77 -13.81
C CYS A 118 3.49 -0.66 -12.64
N SER A 119 3.91 -0.04 -11.54
CA SER A 119 3.07 0.25 -10.39
C SER A 119 3.07 1.74 -10.09
N LEU A 120 1.89 2.30 -9.90
CA LEU A 120 1.69 3.64 -9.36
C LEU A 120 1.10 3.51 -7.96
N TYR A 121 1.85 3.93 -6.95
CA TYR A 121 1.41 3.97 -5.56
C TYR A 121 0.74 5.31 -5.28
N LEU A 122 -0.48 5.27 -4.75
CA LEU A 122 -1.27 6.43 -4.35
C LEU A 122 -1.68 6.25 -2.88
N THR A 123 -0.80 6.66 -1.95
CA THR A 123 -1.00 6.45 -0.50
C THR A 123 -2.28 7.12 0.02
N GLY A 124 -2.74 8.19 -0.64
CA GLY A 124 -4.01 8.84 -0.34
C GLY A 124 -5.21 7.89 -0.35
N LEU A 125 -5.29 7.02 -1.36
CA LEU A 125 -6.39 6.03 -1.48
C LEU A 125 -6.37 5.00 -0.36
N TYR A 126 -5.19 4.64 0.14
CA TYR A 126 -5.08 3.69 1.24
C TYR A 126 -5.51 4.29 2.60
N SER A 127 -5.41 5.61 2.73
CA SER A 127 -5.62 6.31 4.00
C SER A 127 -7.03 6.85 4.18
N SER A 128 -7.91 6.70 3.18
CA SER A 128 -9.32 7.11 3.21
C SER A 128 -10.17 6.11 2.43
N GLN A 129 -11.05 5.41 3.15
CA GLN A 129 -11.96 4.42 2.56
C GLN A 129 -12.94 5.08 1.57
N ASP A 130 -13.53 6.23 1.94
CA ASP A 130 -14.45 6.97 1.09
C ASP A 130 -13.78 7.43 -0.22
N GLN A 131 -12.53 7.90 -0.15
CA GLN A 131 -11.78 8.31 -1.35
C GLN A 131 -11.47 7.10 -2.25
N LEU A 132 -11.18 5.94 -1.67
CA LEU A 132 -10.96 4.71 -2.43
C LEU A 132 -12.23 4.25 -3.14
N GLU A 133 -13.38 4.27 -2.46
CA GLU A 133 -14.66 3.84 -3.02
C GLU A 133 -15.11 4.76 -4.17
N ASP A 134 -15.03 6.08 -4.01
CA ASP A 134 -15.32 7.06 -5.08
C ASP A 134 -14.39 6.85 -6.28
N PHE A 135 -13.09 6.67 -6.04
CA PHE A 135 -12.10 6.40 -7.09
C PHE A 135 -12.44 5.13 -7.88
N GLN A 136 -12.76 4.04 -7.19
CA GLN A 136 -13.11 2.77 -7.83
C GLN A 136 -14.41 2.89 -8.66
N ALA A 137 -15.42 3.58 -8.14
CA ALA A 137 -16.67 3.83 -8.86
C ALA A 137 -16.43 4.64 -10.14
N LYS A 138 -15.67 5.74 -10.05
CA LYS A 138 -15.29 6.58 -11.19
C LYS A 138 -14.44 5.83 -12.21
N TRP A 139 -13.59 4.90 -11.78
CA TRP A 139 -12.81 4.05 -12.68
C TRP A 139 -13.70 3.09 -13.47
N ILE A 140 -14.59 2.38 -12.77
CA ILE A 140 -15.53 1.42 -13.38
C ILE A 140 -16.47 2.12 -14.37
N ALA A 141 -16.95 3.33 -14.05
CA ALA A 141 -17.80 4.13 -14.93
C ALA A 141 -17.15 4.47 -16.28
N ARG A 142 -15.81 4.46 -16.37
CA ARG A 142 -15.06 4.67 -17.62
C ARG A 142 -14.91 3.39 -18.45
N GLY A 143 -15.44 2.25 -18.00
CA GLY A 143 -15.34 0.96 -18.69
C GLY A 143 -13.95 0.32 -18.66
N LEU A 144 -13.05 0.82 -17.82
CA LEU A 144 -11.68 0.32 -17.69
C LEU A 144 -11.58 -0.76 -16.62
N LYS A 145 -10.71 -1.75 -16.83
CA LYS A 145 -10.39 -2.77 -15.82
C LYS A 145 -9.37 -2.20 -14.82
N LEU A 146 -9.74 -2.16 -13.54
CA LEU A 146 -8.83 -1.79 -12.45
C LEU A 146 -8.09 -3.02 -11.95
N ASP A 147 -6.75 -3.01 -12.02
CA ASP A 147 -5.87 -3.95 -11.34
C ASP A 147 -5.11 -3.19 -10.25
N MET A 148 -5.44 -3.44 -8.98
CA MET A 148 -4.83 -2.75 -7.86
C MET A 148 -4.60 -3.64 -6.64
N GLY A 149 -3.53 -3.34 -5.90
CA GLY A 149 -3.33 -3.78 -4.52
C GLY A 149 -3.93 -2.79 -3.52
N LYS A 150 -3.48 -2.86 -2.26
CA LYS A 150 -3.99 -1.97 -1.18
C LYS A 150 -3.75 -0.48 -1.45
N SER A 151 -2.63 -0.14 -2.08
CA SER A 151 -2.22 1.25 -2.31
C SER A 151 -1.63 1.48 -3.70
N CYS A 152 -1.59 0.47 -4.56
CA CYS A 152 -0.92 0.54 -5.85
C CYS A 152 -1.81 0.08 -7.00
N ILE A 153 -1.81 0.85 -8.09
CA ILE A 153 -2.41 0.50 -9.37
C ILE A 153 -1.34 -0.16 -10.21
N ARG A 154 -1.65 -1.31 -10.82
CA ARG A 154 -0.75 -2.08 -11.68
C ARG A 154 -1.18 -1.89 -13.13
N PHE A 155 -0.24 -1.58 -14.01
CA PHE A 155 -0.54 -1.29 -15.41
C PHE A 155 0.62 -1.68 -16.31
N LYS A 156 0.35 -1.88 -17.60
CA LYS A 156 1.39 -2.18 -18.61
C LYS A 156 1.73 -0.98 -19.48
N GLY A 157 0.71 -0.24 -19.89
CA GLY A 157 0.82 0.98 -20.66
C GLY A 157 -0.16 2.04 -20.18
N VAL A 158 0.11 3.29 -20.57
CA VAL A 158 -0.60 4.51 -20.14
C VAL A 158 -2.03 4.54 -20.67
N GLU A 159 -2.28 3.93 -21.82
CA GLU A 159 -3.59 3.83 -22.48
C GLU A 159 -4.66 3.09 -21.65
N ASN A 160 -4.24 2.33 -20.63
CA ASN A 160 -5.14 1.61 -19.72
C ASN A 160 -5.44 2.41 -18.44
N LEU A 161 -5.06 3.69 -18.38
CA LEU A 161 -5.18 4.52 -17.19
C LEU A 161 -6.08 5.74 -17.46
N PRO A 162 -7.05 6.03 -16.58
CA PRO A 162 -7.77 7.30 -16.59
C PRO A 162 -6.89 8.38 -15.94
N LEU A 163 -6.04 9.02 -16.74
CA LEU A 163 -5.04 9.98 -16.26
C LEU A 163 -5.65 11.19 -15.55
N ASP A 164 -6.84 11.62 -15.98
CA ASP A 164 -7.63 12.68 -15.34
C ASP A 164 -8.00 12.32 -13.90
N LEU A 165 -8.53 11.11 -13.71
CA LEU A 165 -8.90 10.60 -12.38
C LEU A 165 -7.67 10.39 -11.48
N ILE A 166 -6.55 9.95 -12.06
CA ILE A 166 -5.29 9.79 -11.33
C ILE A 166 -4.76 11.17 -10.89
N ALA A 167 -4.82 12.17 -11.76
CA ALA A 167 -4.43 13.55 -11.44
C ALA A 167 -5.26 14.11 -10.28
N GLU A 168 -6.58 13.87 -10.26
CA GLU A 168 -7.46 14.26 -9.14
C GLU A 168 -6.95 13.74 -7.78
N VAL A 169 -6.46 12.49 -7.73
CA VAL A 169 -5.92 11.92 -6.50
C VAL A 169 -4.58 12.53 -6.14
N ILE A 170 -3.68 12.71 -7.11
CA ILE A 170 -2.34 13.27 -6.90
C ILE A 170 -2.43 14.70 -6.34
N GLN A 171 -3.33 15.54 -6.89
CA GLN A 171 -3.50 16.93 -6.48
C GLN A 171 -4.27 17.10 -5.16
N SER A 172 -4.92 16.04 -4.66
CA SER A 172 -5.94 16.14 -3.62
C SER A 172 -5.45 16.66 -2.26
N LYS A 173 -4.14 16.57 -1.96
CA LYS A 173 -3.59 16.94 -0.65
C LYS A 173 -2.22 17.56 -0.79
N THR A 174 -2.03 18.70 -0.13
CA THR A 174 -0.71 19.22 0.21
C THR A 174 0.01 18.29 1.20
N PRO A 175 1.34 18.38 1.35
CA PRO A 175 2.08 17.59 2.34
C PRO A 175 1.50 17.68 3.76
N LYS A 176 1.05 18.88 4.19
CA LYS A 176 0.42 19.08 5.49
C LYS A 176 -0.90 18.31 5.64
N GLN A 177 -1.79 18.43 4.65
CA GLN A 177 -3.08 17.72 4.67
C GLN A 177 -2.89 16.19 4.59
N ALA A 178 -1.85 15.74 3.88
CA ALA A 178 -1.47 14.34 3.85
C ALA A 178 -1.02 13.84 5.24
N LEU A 179 -0.25 14.64 5.99
CA LEU A 179 0.12 14.33 7.38
C LEU A 179 -1.10 14.23 8.29
N ASP A 180 -1.96 15.25 8.27
CA ASP A 180 -3.18 15.28 9.10
C ASP A 180 -4.02 14.01 8.89
N MET A 181 -4.18 13.59 7.63
CA MET A 181 -4.91 12.38 7.27
C MET A 181 -4.21 11.10 7.76
N ILE A 182 -2.88 11.00 7.64
CA ILE A 182 -2.11 9.85 8.13
C ILE A 182 -2.18 9.75 9.67
N GLU A 183 -2.16 10.88 10.38
CA GLU A 183 -2.28 10.93 11.83
C GLU A 183 -3.66 10.42 12.28
N VAL A 184 -4.73 10.92 11.65
CA VAL A 184 -6.11 10.45 11.89
C VAL A 184 -6.22 8.95 11.65
N ALA A 185 -5.69 8.44 10.53
CA ALA A 185 -5.71 7.02 10.22
C ALA A 185 -4.93 6.16 11.23
N ARG A 186 -3.90 6.74 11.89
CA ARG A 186 -3.13 6.10 12.97
C ARG A 186 -3.74 6.29 14.36
N GLY A 187 -4.89 6.96 14.47
CA GLY A 187 -5.55 7.24 15.74
C GLY A 187 -4.83 8.28 16.61
N ARG A 188 -3.85 9.02 16.05
CA ARG A 188 -3.23 10.16 16.72
C ARG A 188 -3.96 11.40 16.25
N ARG A 189 -4.69 12.06 17.14
CA ARG A 189 -5.26 13.39 16.81
C ARG A 189 -4.11 14.39 16.75
N SER A 190 -4.10 15.21 15.71
CA SER A 190 -3.20 16.36 15.60
C SER A 190 -3.34 17.20 16.87
N ARG A 191 -2.20 17.55 17.48
CA ARG A 191 -2.14 18.37 18.70
C ARG A 191 -2.18 19.84 18.35
#